data_AF-A0AAI8MNF2-F1
#
_entry.id   AF-A0AAI8MNF2-F1
#
_cell.length_a   1.000
_cell.length_b   1.000
_cell.length_c   1.000
_cell.angle_alpha   90.00
_cell.angle_beta   90.00
_cell.angle_gamma   90.00
#
_symmetry.space_group_name_H-M   'P 1'
#
loop_
_entity.id
_entity.type
_entity.pdbx_description
1 polymer ?
#
loop_
_entity_poly.entity_id
_entity_poly.type
_entity_poly.pdbx_seq_one_letter_code
_entity_poly.pdbx_strand_id
1 'polypeptide(L)'
;MVGKEYHLQVEDSINIESNNETILRTKGNLLFTSNASMGLETDENATFIADNIVSEATSDYSINAGNTSNLKINETSIYATSDTIILKAGGVEVVTDSKGLIAKGGEIKAE
;
A
#
# COMPACT_ATOMS: atom_id res chain seq x y z
N MET A 1 -29.98 20.89 -1.48
CA MET A 1 -28.70 21.18 -0.78
C MET A 1 -28.95 21.11 0.71
N VAL A 2 -28.12 20.37 1.44
CA VAL A 2 -28.08 20.48 2.90
C VAL A 2 -27.18 21.67 3.25
N GLY A 3 -27.68 22.62 4.04
CA GLY A 3 -27.03 23.93 4.21
C GLY A 3 -25.89 24.00 5.23
N LYS A 4 -25.78 23.02 6.13
CA LYS A 4 -24.71 22.96 7.16
C LYS A 4 -24.28 21.53 7.45
N GLU A 5 -25.22 20.68 7.84
CA GLU A 5 -24.90 19.38 8.41
C GLU A 5 -25.97 18.34 8.04
N TYR A 6 -25.52 17.12 7.79
CA TYR A 6 -26.37 15.96 7.53
C TYR A 6 -25.88 14.80 8.40
N HIS A 7 -26.79 14.22 9.18
CA HIS A 7 -26.54 13.03 10.00
C HIS A 7 -27.38 11.88 9.47
N LEU A 8 -26.73 10.75 9.18
CA LEU A 8 -27.40 9.49 8.86
C LEU A 8 -27.01 8.47 9.92
N GLN A 9 -28.01 7.94 10.62
CA GLN A 9 -27.84 6.89 11.60
C GLN A 9 -28.81 5.75 11.26
N VAL A 10 -28.30 4.54 11.22
CA VAL A 10 -29.06 3.33 10.93
C VAL A 10 -28.65 2.25 11.92
N GLU A 11 -29.61 1.47 12.42
CA GLU A 11 -29.36 0.46 13.47
C GLU A 11 -28.76 -0.85 12.93
N ASP A 12 -29.04 -1.18 11.67
CA ASP A 12 -28.64 -2.44 11.06
C ASP A 12 -27.65 -2.23 9.90
N SER A 13 -28.12 -1.80 8.72
CA SER A 13 -27.26 -1.74 7.52
C SER A 13 -27.53 -0.54 6.62
N ILE A 14 -26.46 -0.06 5.98
CA ILE A 14 -26.48 0.90 4.88
C ILE A 14 -25.78 0.26 3.69
N ASN A 15 -26.49 0.14 2.56
CA ASN A 15 -25.93 -0.34 1.30
C ASN A 15 -25.97 0.80 0.27
N ILE A 16 -24.84 1.09 -0.36
CA ILE A 16 -24.72 2.12 -1.40
C ILE A 16 -24.11 1.46 -2.63
N GLU A 17 -24.90 1.38 -3.70
CA GLU A 17 -24.51 0.75 -4.97
C GLU A 17 -24.65 1.76 -6.11
N SER A 18 -23.66 1.78 -7.00
CA SER A 18 -23.64 2.61 -8.21
C SER A 18 -23.10 1.77 -9.36
N ASN A 19 -23.77 1.82 -10.51
CA ASN A 19 -23.38 1.04 -11.70
C ASN A 19 -22.27 1.70 -12.54
N ASN A 20 -21.82 2.90 -12.17
CA ASN A 20 -20.83 3.62 -12.97
C ASN A 20 -19.74 4.25 -12.09
N GLU A 21 -20.07 5.29 -11.33
CA GLU A 21 -19.10 6.02 -10.52
C GLU A 21 -19.71 6.40 -9.17
N THR A 22 -18.89 6.34 -8.13
CA THR A 22 -19.17 6.92 -6.81
C THR A 22 -17.98 7.79 -6.42
N ILE A 23 -18.22 9.07 -6.18
CA ILE A 23 -17.19 10.02 -5.72
C ILE A 23 -17.53 10.45 -4.29
N LEU A 24 -16.63 10.18 -3.35
CA LEU A 24 -16.66 10.79 -2.02
C LEU A 24 -15.59 11.86 -1.93
N ARG A 25 -16.00 13.12 -1.78
CA ARG A 25 -15.10 14.28 -1.75
C ARG A 25 -15.40 15.16 -0.56
N THR A 26 -14.36 15.47 0.21
CA THR A 26 -14.39 16.44 1.30
C THR A 26 -13.35 17.54 1.04
N LYS A 27 -13.59 18.75 1.54
CA LYS A 27 -12.56 19.81 1.61
C LYS A 27 -11.78 19.78 2.93
N GLY A 28 -12.38 19.19 3.96
CA GLY A 28 -11.76 19.00 5.26
C GLY A 28 -11.31 17.55 5.41
N ASN A 29 -11.57 16.99 6.58
CA ASN A 29 -11.17 15.62 6.90
C ASN A 29 -12.19 14.59 6.37
N LEU A 30 -11.69 13.38 6.11
CA LEU A 30 -12.48 12.18 5.87
C LEU A 30 -11.98 11.10 6.83
N LEU A 31 -12.88 10.53 7.63
CA LEU A 31 -12.56 9.51 8.62
C LEU A 31 -13.49 8.30 8.43
N PHE A 32 -12.90 7.11 8.39
CA PHE A 32 -13.60 5.84 8.43
C PHE A 32 -13.18 5.09 9.70
N THR A 33 -14.13 4.59 10.47
CA THR A 33 -13.88 3.84 11.70
C THR A 33 -14.77 2.61 11.76
N SER A 34 -14.20 1.47 12.17
CA SER A 34 -14.93 0.24 12.45
C SER A 34 -14.34 -0.39 13.72
N ASN A 35 -15.20 -0.97 14.56
CA ASN A 35 -14.77 -1.71 15.76
C ASN A 35 -14.41 -3.18 15.45
N ALA A 36 -14.71 -3.65 14.24
CA ALA A 36 -14.46 -5.01 13.80
C ALA A 36 -13.56 -4.97 12.55
N SER A 37 -14.08 -5.31 11.38
CA SER A 37 -13.33 -5.32 10.12
C SER A 37 -13.58 -4.06 9.28
N MET A 38 -12.61 -3.75 8.43
CA MET A 38 -12.70 -2.78 7.33
C MET A 38 -11.99 -3.38 6.12
N GLY A 39 -12.64 -3.37 4.96
CA GLY A 39 -12.12 -3.95 3.71
C GLY A 39 -12.20 -2.96 2.56
N LEU A 40 -11.24 -3.04 1.64
CA LEU A 40 -11.18 -2.30 0.39
C LEU A 40 -10.83 -3.29 -0.71
N GLU A 41 -11.77 -3.56 -1.61
CA GLU A 41 -11.63 -4.57 -2.66
C GLU A 41 -11.88 -3.93 -4.03
N THR A 42 -11.05 -4.28 -5.02
CA THR A 42 -11.17 -3.82 -6.41
C THR A 42 -10.56 -4.86 -7.33
N ASP A 43 -11.14 -5.01 -8.53
CA ASP A 43 -10.64 -5.94 -9.56
C ASP A 43 -9.42 -5.37 -10.31
N GLU A 44 -9.28 -4.04 -10.32
CA GLU A 44 -8.26 -3.33 -11.08
C GLU A 44 -7.28 -2.64 -10.12
N ASN A 45 -7.21 -1.30 -10.12
CA ASN A 45 -6.19 -0.56 -9.40
C ASN A 45 -6.73 0.06 -8.10
N ALA A 46 -6.01 -0.15 -7.00
CA ALA A 46 -6.16 0.64 -5.77
C ALA A 46 -4.99 1.65 -5.65
N THR A 47 -5.30 2.93 -5.45
CA THR A 47 -4.28 4.01 -5.40
C THR A 47 -4.44 4.86 -4.14
N PHE A 48 -3.34 5.06 -3.42
CA PHE A 48 -3.25 5.91 -2.24
C PHE A 48 -2.18 6.97 -2.46
N ILE A 49 -2.58 8.24 -2.54
CA ILE A 49 -1.67 9.38 -2.77
C ILE A 49 -1.88 10.37 -1.62
N ALA A 50 -0.82 10.63 -0.88
CA ALA A 50 -0.80 11.57 0.23
C ALA A 50 0.63 12.10 0.43
N ASP A 51 0.78 13.18 1.20
CA ASP A 51 2.09 13.65 1.67
C ASP A 51 2.78 12.59 2.54
N ASN A 52 2.00 11.91 3.39
CA ASN A 52 2.44 10.78 4.19
C ASN A 52 1.36 9.70 4.28
N ILE A 53 1.78 8.44 4.38
CA ILE A 53 0.92 7.28 4.65
C ILE A 53 1.53 6.53 5.84
N VAL A 54 0.72 6.27 6.86
CA VAL A 54 1.09 5.46 8.03
C VAL A 54 0.18 4.26 8.08
N SER A 55 0.78 3.07 8.24
CA SER A 55 0.07 1.81 8.33
C SER A 55 0.65 1.03 9.50
N GLU A 56 -0.19 0.69 10.47
CA GLU A 56 0.21 0.06 11.72
C GLU A 56 -0.73 -1.10 12.01
N ALA A 57 -0.16 -2.26 12.36
CA ALA A 57 -0.89 -3.42 12.84
C ALA A 57 -0.29 -3.87 14.18
N THR A 58 -1.13 -4.23 15.14
CA THR A 58 -0.68 -4.71 16.45
C THR A 58 -0.13 -6.13 16.39
N SER A 59 -0.61 -6.96 15.46
CA SER A 59 -0.11 -8.32 15.22
C SER A 59 0.66 -8.39 13.91
N ASP A 60 0.02 -8.85 12.84
CA ASP A 60 0.67 -9.18 11.57
C ASP A 60 0.42 -8.10 10.52
N TYR A 61 1.45 -7.79 9.74
CA TYR A 61 1.37 -6.91 8.58
C TYR A 61 1.81 -7.66 7.32
N SER A 62 0.86 -7.99 6.45
CA SER A 62 1.11 -8.80 5.24
C SER A 62 0.86 -8.00 3.97
N ILE A 63 1.83 -8.04 3.05
CA ILE A 63 1.68 -7.53 1.68
C ILE A 63 1.91 -8.72 0.73
N ASN A 64 0.86 -9.08 -0.01
CA ASN A 64 0.93 -10.14 -1.01
C ASN A 64 0.76 -9.54 -2.41
N ALA A 65 1.72 -9.79 -3.30
CA ALA A 65 1.66 -9.34 -4.68
C ALA A 65 1.91 -10.54 -5.61
N GLY A 66 1.08 -10.68 -6.65
CA GLY A 66 1.13 -11.83 -7.56
C GLY A 66 2.25 -11.78 -8.60
N ASN A 67 2.86 -10.60 -8.83
CA ASN A 67 3.89 -10.42 -9.85
C ASN A 67 5.14 -9.74 -9.29
N THR A 68 4.99 -8.51 -8.79
CA THR A 68 6.11 -7.72 -8.29
C THR A 68 5.75 -6.92 -7.05
N SER A 69 6.74 -6.67 -6.20
CA SER A 69 6.66 -5.69 -5.12
C SER A 69 7.78 -4.67 -5.28
N ASN A 70 7.44 -3.38 -5.19
CA ASN A 70 8.38 -2.28 -5.31
C ASN A 70 8.21 -1.32 -4.14
N LEU A 71 9.29 -1.11 -3.41
CA LEU A 71 9.42 -0.05 -2.41
C LEU A 71 10.53 0.89 -2.89
N LYS A 72 10.20 2.17 -3.10
CA LYS A 72 11.16 3.17 -3.59
C LYS A 72 11.19 4.37 -2.65
N ILE A 73 12.39 4.70 -2.19
CA ILE A 73 12.69 5.86 -1.33
C ILE A 73 13.78 6.67 -2.03
N ASN A 74 13.39 7.66 -2.83
CA ASN A 74 14.30 8.40 -3.71
C ASN A 74 15.15 7.45 -4.58
N GLU A 75 16.46 7.39 -4.34
CA GLU A 75 17.42 6.51 -5.02
C GLU A 75 17.53 5.11 -4.40
N THR A 76 17.05 4.94 -3.17
CA THR A 76 17.00 3.65 -2.48
C THR A 76 15.78 2.87 -2.94
N SER A 77 15.92 1.56 -3.17
CA SER A 77 14.78 0.74 -3.55
C SER A 77 14.92 -0.72 -3.14
N ILE A 78 13.79 -1.35 -2.88
CA ILE A 78 13.60 -2.80 -2.82
C ILE A 78 12.68 -3.17 -3.98
N TYR A 79 13.12 -4.08 -4.83
CA TYR A 79 12.31 -4.63 -5.90
C TYR A 79 12.35 -6.15 -5.81
N ALA A 80 11.19 -6.79 -5.79
CA ALA A 80 11.06 -8.23 -5.71
C ALA A 80 10.11 -8.75 -6.80
N THR A 81 10.48 -9.88 -7.39
CA THR A 81 9.63 -10.73 -8.24
C THR A 81 9.55 -12.13 -7.60
N SER A 82 8.92 -13.08 -8.29
CA SER A 82 8.95 -14.50 -7.91
C SER A 82 10.36 -15.09 -7.82
N ASP A 83 11.30 -14.60 -8.62
CA ASP A 83 12.60 -15.25 -8.86
C ASP A 83 13.80 -14.38 -8.50
N THR A 84 13.59 -13.09 -8.20
CA THR A 84 14.69 -12.16 -7.97
C THR A 84 14.32 -11.10 -6.95
N ILE A 85 15.28 -10.79 -6.07
CA ILE A 85 15.23 -9.61 -5.20
C ILE A 85 16.40 -8.70 -5.55
N ILE A 86 16.12 -7.40 -5.68
CA ILE A 86 17.09 -6.34 -5.95
C ILE A 86 16.97 -5.28 -4.84
N LEU A 87 18.08 -5.04 -4.15
CA LEU A 87 18.22 -3.99 -3.14
C LEU A 87 19.19 -2.93 -3.68
N LYS A 88 18.78 -1.66 -3.68
CA LYS A 88 19.63 -0.53 -4.07
C LYS A 88 19.70 0.48 -2.96
N ALA A 89 20.90 0.89 -2.55
CA ALA A 89 21.11 1.94 -1.56
C ALA A 89 22.54 2.48 -1.68
N GLY A 90 22.74 3.80 -1.56
CA GLY A 90 24.07 4.41 -1.47
C GLY A 90 25.00 4.11 -2.66
N GLY A 91 24.45 3.91 -3.86
CA GLY A 91 25.21 3.54 -5.07
C GLY A 91 25.56 2.04 -5.19
N VAL A 92 25.17 1.21 -4.23
CA VAL A 92 25.35 -0.26 -4.25
C VAL A 92 24.06 -0.93 -4.72
N GLU A 93 24.20 -1.98 -5.53
CA GLU A 93 23.11 -2.88 -5.93
C GLU A 93 23.42 -4.31 -5.48
N VAL A 94 22.51 -4.93 -4.73
CA VAL A 94 22.55 -6.35 -4.37
C VAL A 94 21.43 -7.07 -5.10
N VAL A 95 21.77 -8.15 -5.80
CA VAL A 95 20.83 -9.00 -6.53
C VAL A 95 20.94 -10.42 -5.98
N THR A 96 19.81 -11.03 -5.63
CA THR A 96 19.73 -12.46 -5.34
C THR A 96 18.72 -13.13 -6.24
N ASP A 97 19.11 -14.26 -6.81
CA ASP A 97 18.30 -15.10 -7.68
C ASP A 97 18.71 -16.58 -7.56
N SER A 98 18.22 -17.44 -8.44
CA SER A 98 18.57 -18.87 -8.48
C SER A 98 20.06 -19.17 -8.72
N LYS A 99 20.86 -18.19 -9.14
CA LYS A 99 22.32 -18.31 -9.36
C LYS A 99 23.13 -17.85 -8.14
N GLY A 100 22.47 -17.33 -7.11
CA GLY A 100 23.10 -16.88 -5.87
C GLY A 100 23.00 -15.37 -5.67
N LEU A 101 23.98 -14.81 -4.94
CA LEU A 101 24.00 -13.42 -4.52
C LEU A 101 25.15 -12.65 -5.18
N ILE A 102 24.85 -11.48 -5.75
CA ILE A 102 25.81 -10.60 -6.41
C ILE A 102 25.69 -9.20 -5.81
N ALA A 103 26.81 -8.59 -5.42
CA ALA A 103 26.89 -7.17 -5.08
C ALA A 103 27.66 -6.40 -6.17
N LYS A 104 27.13 -5.27 -6.60
CA LYS A 104 27.74 -4.36 -7.58
C LYS A 104 28.00 -3.01 -6.93
N GLY A 105 29.19 -2.44 -7.17
CA GLY A 105 29.59 -1.15 -6.60
C GLY A 105 29.95 -1.19 -5.11
N GLY A 106 29.97 -2.38 -4.50
CA GLY A 106 30.34 -2.59 -3.10
C GLY A 106 30.96 -3.97 -2.87
N GLU A 107 31.31 -4.27 -1.63
CA GLU A 107 31.92 -5.53 -1.19
C GLU A 107 30.89 -6.42 -0.49
N ILE A 108 31.02 -7.75 -0.62
CA ILE A 108 30.30 -8.73 0.21
C ILE A 108 31.24 -9.13 1.34
N LYS A 109 30.85 -8.90 2.59
CA LYS A 109 31.54 -9.38 3.79
C LYS A 109 30.68 -10.45 4.44
N ALA A 110 31.23 -11.62 4.67
CA ALA A 110 30.61 -12.69 5.45
C ALA A 110 31.32 -12.74 6.81
N GLU A 111 30.55 -12.55 7.89
CA GLU A 111 31.00 -12.72 9.28
C GLU A 111 30.58 -14.10 9.82
#